data_AF-A0A6M0F9H8-F1
#
_entry.id   AF-A0A6M0F9H8-F1
#
_cell.length_a   1.000
_cell.length_b   1.000
_cell.length_c   1.000
_cell.angle_alpha   90.00
_cell.angle_beta   90.00
_cell.angle_gamma   90.00
#
_symmetry.space_group_name_H-M   'P 1'
#
loop_
_entity.id
_entity.type
_entity.pdbx_description
1 polymer ?
#
loop_
_entity_poly.entity_id
_entity_poly.type
_entity_poly.pdbx_seq_one_letter_code
_entity_poly.pdbx_strand_id
1 'polypeptide(L)'
;MIKPFSPYVLSFVLLIGAGITVGACTRNPSLSTAPDAANAAASDASLLANDTGHASASTTKEFNPFRDAVELAIEAAELNEIAETSQDWRDVAEKWRRAIELMKAVPETHEKYDIAQQRALEAYPQNLAYAQGRAGEDALPEYTTDDDQLTKVDFGEGWPFVVDGQIKCERINAGEYVVDLVTMDSLDRVYAVNLPAQSRAKERNWQKIDEIWRDSPLGDGKVPINWVIWRGESLCDAPLEGNRTEG
;
A
#
# COMPACT_ATOMS: atom_id res chain seq x y z
N MET A 1 23.13 -20.26 4.24
CA MET A 1 22.70 -20.08 2.84
C MET A 1 22.15 -18.66 2.73
N ILE A 2 22.91 -17.74 2.16
CA ILE A 2 22.58 -16.31 2.11
C ILE A 2 21.62 -16.10 0.94
N LYS A 3 20.35 -15.81 1.20
CA LYS A 3 19.39 -15.46 0.13
C LYS A 3 19.82 -14.13 -0.49
N PRO A 4 19.88 -14.00 -1.82
CA PRO A 4 20.23 -12.73 -2.46
C PRO A 4 19.14 -11.69 -2.17
N PHE A 5 19.57 -10.51 -1.74
CA PHE A 5 18.71 -9.33 -1.60
C PHE A 5 18.06 -9.01 -2.95
N SER A 6 16.72 -8.97 -2.97
CA SER A 6 15.93 -8.52 -4.12
C SER A 6 16.11 -7.00 -4.30
N PRO A 7 16.51 -6.52 -5.49
CA PRO A 7 16.84 -5.10 -5.72
C PRO A 7 15.63 -4.16 -5.84
N TYR A 8 14.42 -4.60 -5.49
CA TYR A 8 13.19 -3.78 -5.60
C TYR A 8 12.93 -2.86 -4.40
N VAL A 9 13.90 -2.67 -3.51
CA VAL A 9 13.85 -1.58 -2.51
C VAL A 9 14.32 -0.29 -3.17
N LEU A 10 13.46 0.31 -3.99
CA LEU A 10 13.66 1.66 -4.50
C LEU A 10 12.55 2.54 -3.92
N SER A 11 12.95 3.34 -2.94
CA SER A 11 12.28 4.49 -2.35
C SER A 11 10.97 4.92 -3.01
N PHE A 12 9.84 4.61 -2.36
CA PHE A 12 8.66 5.47 -2.43
C PHE A 12 8.66 6.45 -1.25
N VAL A 13 9.73 7.25 -1.16
CA VAL A 13 9.64 8.53 -0.45
C VAL A 13 8.94 9.47 -1.41
N LEU A 14 7.65 9.70 -1.19
CA LEU A 14 6.90 10.73 -1.88
C LEU A 14 7.44 12.11 -1.45
N LEU A 15 8.40 12.63 -2.21
CA LEU A 15 8.84 14.02 -2.12
C LEU A 15 7.70 14.93 -2.59
N ILE A 16 6.94 15.49 -1.65
CA ILE A 16 6.19 16.73 -1.88
C ILE A 16 7.15 17.89 -1.57
N GLY A 17 8.09 18.14 -2.49
CA GLY A 17 8.95 19.32 -2.48
C GLY A 17 8.45 20.34 -3.49
N ALA A 18 7.73 21.35 -3.01
CA ALA A 18 7.34 22.51 -3.80
C ALA A 18 8.58 23.19 -4.43
N GLY A 19 8.49 23.47 -5.74
CA GLY A 19 9.57 24.10 -6.49
C GLY A 19 9.86 25.51 -6.01
N ILE A 20 11.12 25.77 -5.64
CA ILE A 20 11.68 27.11 -5.57
C ILE A 20 12.83 27.16 -6.58
N THR A 21 12.60 27.84 -7.71
CA THR A 21 13.65 28.20 -8.66
C THR A 21 14.56 29.24 -8.02
N VAL A 22 15.79 28.86 -7.63
CA VAL A 22 16.82 29.84 -7.27
C VAL A 22 17.67 30.10 -8.50
N GLY A 23 17.33 31.17 -9.22
CA GLY A 23 18.18 31.75 -10.24
C GLY A 23 19.44 32.34 -9.63
N ALA A 24 20.61 31.95 -10.13
CA ALA A 24 21.88 32.55 -9.82
C ALA A 24 21.95 33.98 -10.41
N CYS A 25 22.31 34.96 -9.59
CA CYS A 25 22.71 36.29 -10.04
C CYS A 25 24.01 36.72 -9.35
N THR A 26 24.87 37.33 -10.16
CA THR A 26 26.27 37.70 -9.94
C THR A 26 26.47 38.93 -9.04
N ARG A 27 27.71 39.07 -8.53
CA ARG A 27 28.26 40.02 -7.53
C ARG A 27 28.23 41.54 -7.88
N ASN A 28 27.92 42.33 -6.82
CA ASN A 28 28.51 43.61 -6.29
C ASN A 28 28.66 44.89 -7.15
N PRO A 29 28.98 46.07 -6.55
CA PRO A 29 28.48 46.72 -5.32
C PRO A 29 28.13 48.22 -5.53
N SER A 30 27.47 48.88 -4.57
CA SER A 30 27.63 50.33 -4.33
C SER A 30 27.27 50.69 -2.88
N LEU A 31 28.19 51.39 -2.23
CA LEU A 31 28.15 51.96 -0.88
C LEU A 31 27.49 53.36 -0.87
N SER A 32 27.15 53.81 0.34
CA SER A 32 26.63 55.13 0.79
C SER A 32 25.13 55.12 1.07
N THR A 33 24.60 55.56 2.22
CA THR A 33 25.14 56.33 3.36
C THR A 33 24.10 56.22 4.49
N ALA A 34 24.53 56.18 5.76
CA ALA A 34 23.68 56.43 6.94
C ALA A 34 23.45 57.96 7.11
N PRO A 35 22.47 58.44 7.91
CA PRO A 35 22.61 58.41 9.38
C PRO A 35 21.31 58.14 10.19
N ASP A 36 21.54 57.99 11.50
CA ASP A 36 20.65 57.72 12.64
C ASP A 36 19.40 58.60 12.81
N ALA A 37 18.35 58.08 13.46
CA ALA A 37 18.03 58.39 14.87
C ALA A 37 16.56 58.10 15.29
N ALA A 38 16.45 57.52 16.50
CA ALA A 38 15.47 57.76 17.57
C ALA A 38 13.97 57.36 17.45
N ASN A 39 13.68 56.19 18.02
CA ASN A 39 12.89 55.93 19.25
C ASN A 39 11.51 56.57 19.54
N ALA A 40 10.71 55.74 20.24
CA ALA A 40 9.55 56.00 21.11
C ALA A 40 8.16 56.25 20.47
N ALA A 41 7.20 55.36 20.74
CA ALA A 41 6.37 55.41 21.94
C ALA A 41 5.23 54.38 21.85
N ALA A 42 5.09 53.57 22.91
CA ALA A 42 3.89 52.81 23.19
C ALA A 42 2.77 53.75 23.66
N SER A 43 1.52 53.40 23.40
CA SER A 43 0.37 53.86 24.17
C SER A 43 -0.66 52.74 24.21
N ASP A 44 -0.67 52.12 25.38
CA ASP A 44 -1.68 51.24 25.92
C ASP A 44 -2.86 52.10 26.43
N ALA A 45 -4.09 51.69 26.14
CA ALA A 45 -5.14 51.48 27.16
C ALA A 45 -6.57 51.49 26.58
N SER A 46 -7.27 50.41 26.93
CA SER A 46 -8.68 50.37 27.35
C SER A 46 -9.76 50.23 26.28
N LEU A 47 -10.50 49.12 26.31
CA LEU A 47 -11.73 49.03 27.11
C LEU A 47 -12.36 47.62 27.07
N LEU A 48 -12.38 47.00 28.25
CA LEU A 48 -13.46 46.26 28.92
C LEU A 48 -14.44 45.38 28.10
N ALA A 49 -14.34 44.09 28.42
CA ALA A 49 -15.41 43.18 28.83
C ALA A 49 -16.45 42.77 27.77
N ASN A 50 -16.35 41.52 27.33
CA ASN A 50 -17.54 40.72 27.10
C ASN A 50 -17.48 39.40 27.86
N ASP A 51 -18.61 39.16 28.49
CA ASP A 51 -19.04 38.05 29.31
C ASP A 51 -19.00 36.71 28.56
N THR A 52 -18.57 35.67 29.26
CA THR A 52 -19.27 34.37 29.46
C THR A 52 -18.27 33.24 29.67
N GLY A 53 -18.55 32.44 30.70
CA GLY A 53 -17.69 31.36 31.16
C GLY A 53 -17.30 30.38 30.06
N HIS A 54 -16.00 30.26 29.81
CA HIS A 54 -15.43 29.03 29.29
C HIS A 54 -15.40 28.01 30.42
N ALA A 55 -16.57 27.39 30.65
CA ALA A 55 -16.62 26.06 31.21
C ALA A 55 -15.69 25.18 30.37
N SER A 56 -14.80 24.47 31.07
CA SER A 56 -13.85 23.52 30.54
C SER A 56 -14.54 22.59 29.52
N ALA A 57 -14.27 22.84 28.23
CA ALA A 57 -14.64 21.92 27.16
C ALA A 57 -13.70 20.72 27.27
N SER A 58 -14.24 19.61 27.75
CA SER A 58 -13.69 18.28 27.55
C SER A 58 -13.45 18.09 26.06
N THR A 59 -12.17 18.02 25.68
CA THR A 59 -11.73 17.79 24.30
C THR A 59 -12.02 16.35 23.91
N THR A 60 -13.24 16.06 23.48
CA THR A 60 -13.51 14.87 22.68
C THR A 60 -12.68 14.97 21.41
N LYS A 61 -11.66 14.11 21.26
CA LYS A 61 -10.85 13.99 20.04
C LYS A 61 -11.82 13.78 18.87
N GLU A 62 -11.93 14.78 18.00
CA GLU A 62 -12.77 14.71 16.80
C GLU A 62 -12.32 13.53 15.95
N PHE A 63 -13.26 12.63 15.63
CA PHE A 63 -13.04 11.48 14.78
C PHE A 63 -12.75 11.97 13.36
N ASN A 64 -11.52 11.75 12.89
CA ASN A 64 -11.10 12.14 11.53
C ASN A 64 -10.47 10.92 10.84
N PRO A 65 -11.28 10.12 10.12
CA PRO A 65 -10.82 8.85 9.55
C PRO A 65 -9.68 9.04 8.55
N PHE A 66 -9.69 10.12 7.76
CA PHE A 66 -8.61 10.39 6.81
C PHE A 66 -7.29 10.66 7.53
N ARG A 67 -7.26 11.59 8.49
CA ARG A 67 -6.05 11.92 9.25
C ARG A 67 -5.52 10.70 9.99
N ASP A 68 -6.39 10.00 10.70
CA ASP A 68 -6.01 8.87 11.55
C ASP A 68 -5.50 7.70 10.67
N ALA A 69 -6.05 7.50 9.48
CA ALA A 69 -5.50 6.55 8.50
C ALA A 69 -4.10 6.92 8.01
N VAL A 70 -3.86 8.20 7.72
CA VAL A 70 -2.54 8.69 7.29
C VAL A 70 -1.51 8.51 8.40
N GLU A 71 -1.87 8.82 9.65
CA GLU A 71 -1.00 8.63 10.82
C GLU A 71 -0.58 7.15 10.93
N LEU A 72 -1.53 6.21 10.88
CA LEU A 72 -1.23 4.78 10.90
C LEU A 72 -0.36 4.31 9.73
N ALA A 73 -0.60 4.84 8.53
CA ALA A 73 0.21 4.52 7.36
C ALA A 73 1.66 5.02 7.49
N ILE A 74 1.86 6.19 8.10
CA ILE A 74 3.20 6.71 8.40
C ILE A 74 3.90 5.80 9.42
N GLU A 75 3.22 5.48 10.53
CA GLU A 75 3.77 4.56 11.54
C GLU A 75 4.10 3.18 10.93
N ALA A 76 3.27 2.68 10.02
CA ALA A 76 3.52 1.42 9.33
C ALA A 76 4.77 1.50 8.44
N ALA A 77 4.94 2.61 7.72
CA ALA A 77 6.10 2.83 6.87
C ALA A 77 7.40 2.97 7.69
N GLU A 78 7.36 3.69 8.81
CA GLU A 78 8.50 3.82 9.72
C GLU A 78 8.88 2.48 10.35
N LEU A 79 7.88 1.72 10.82
CA LEU A 79 8.12 0.40 11.42
C LEU A 79 8.67 -0.60 10.39
N ASN A 80 8.20 -0.53 9.14
CA ASN A 80 8.70 -1.35 8.02
C ASN A 80 10.20 -1.18 7.78
N GLU A 81 10.77 0.00 8.01
CA GLU A 81 12.21 0.24 7.83
C GLU A 81 13.09 -0.49 8.85
N ILE A 82 12.54 -0.76 10.05
CA ILE A 82 13.27 -1.37 11.17
C ILE A 82 12.77 -2.78 11.53
N ALA A 83 11.78 -3.30 10.81
CA ALA A 83 11.18 -4.60 11.09
C ALA A 83 12.15 -5.75 10.75
N GLU A 84 12.51 -6.56 11.76
CA GLU A 84 13.44 -7.68 11.59
C GLU A 84 12.76 -9.02 11.82
N THR A 85 11.82 -9.07 12.76
CA THR A 85 11.16 -10.30 13.21
C THR A 85 9.77 -10.45 12.60
N SER A 86 9.29 -11.68 12.50
CA SER A 86 7.90 -11.96 12.10
C SER A 86 6.86 -11.18 12.90
N GLN A 87 7.13 -10.89 14.18
CA GLN A 87 6.24 -10.09 15.01
C GLN A 87 6.24 -8.61 14.57
N ASP A 88 7.40 -8.03 14.29
CA ASP A 88 7.48 -6.65 13.79
C ASP A 88 6.69 -6.51 12.48
N TRP A 89 6.82 -7.49 11.60
CA TRP A 89 6.09 -7.53 10.32
C TRP A 89 4.57 -7.69 10.51
N ARG A 90 4.11 -8.43 11.53
CA ARG A 90 2.68 -8.47 11.92
C ARG A 90 2.19 -7.10 12.36
N ASP A 91 3.00 -6.39 13.13
CA ASP A 91 2.63 -5.05 13.62
C ASP A 91 2.56 -4.03 12.46
N VAL A 92 3.47 -4.13 11.48
CA VAL A 92 3.39 -3.35 10.21
C VAL A 92 2.10 -3.68 9.46
N ALA A 93 1.79 -4.97 9.28
CA ALA A 93 0.60 -5.41 8.56
C ALA A 93 -0.69 -4.90 9.25
N GLU A 94 -0.78 -5.03 10.57
CA GLU A 94 -1.94 -4.55 11.33
C GLU A 94 -2.18 -3.05 11.17
N LYS A 95 -1.10 -2.24 11.16
CA LYS A 95 -1.22 -0.80 10.90
C LYS A 95 -1.72 -0.50 9.50
N TRP A 96 -1.21 -1.18 8.46
CA TRP A 96 -1.72 -1.03 7.10
C TRP A 96 -3.20 -1.43 7.00
N ARG A 97 -3.59 -2.54 7.62
CA ARG A 97 -4.99 -3.00 7.65
C ARG A 97 -5.92 -1.94 8.25
N ARG A 98 -5.58 -1.40 9.42
CA ARG A 98 -6.37 -0.34 10.06
C ARG A 98 -6.39 0.95 9.25
N ALA A 99 -5.27 1.32 8.62
CA ALA A 99 -5.20 2.48 7.74
C ALA A 99 -6.17 2.32 6.55
N ILE A 100 -6.25 1.12 5.95
CA ILE A 100 -7.21 0.81 4.88
C ILE A 100 -8.65 0.96 5.38
N GLU A 101 -8.99 0.39 6.55
CA GLU A 101 -10.32 0.48 7.14
C GLU A 101 -10.76 1.93 7.37
N LEU A 102 -9.87 2.76 7.91
CA LEU A 102 -10.13 4.17 8.13
C LEU A 102 -10.24 4.95 6.81
N MET A 103 -9.43 4.65 5.79
CA MET A 103 -9.58 5.27 4.47
C MET A 103 -10.93 4.93 3.83
N LYS A 104 -11.39 3.67 3.96
CA LYS A 104 -12.74 3.26 3.50
C LYS A 104 -13.86 4.00 4.26
N ALA A 105 -13.64 4.35 5.52
CA ALA A 105 -14.62 5.05 6.36
C ALA A 105 -14.72 6.56 6.10
N VAL A 106 -13.89 7.13 5.21
CA VAL A 106 -13.97 8.55 4.84
C VAL A 106 -15.28 8.81 4.07
N PRO A 107 -16.13 9.77 4.50
CA PRO A 107 -17.39 10.08 3.81
C PRO A 107 -17.17 10.67 2.42
N GLU A 108 -18.09 10.39 1.49
CA GLU A 108 -18.10 10.96 0.12
C GLU A 108 -18.06 12.50 0.09
N THR A 109 -18.62 13.16 1.10
CA THR A 109 -18.63 14.62 1.22
C THR A 109 -17.29 15.21 1.69
N HIS A 110 -16.33 14.38 2.09
CA HIS A 110 -15.03 14.84 2.56
C HIS A 110 -14.14 15.27 1.38
N GLU A 111 -13.42 16.39 1.50
CA GLU A 111 -12.57 16.93 0.42
C GLU A 111 -11.44 15.99 -0.04
N LYS A 112 -11.12 14.96 0.76
CA LYS A 112 -10.10 13.94 0.45
C LYS A 112 -10.71 12.56 0.13
N TYR A 113 -12.01 12.46 -0.11
CA TYR A 113 -12.66 11.18 -0.35
C TYR A 113 -12.00 10.37 -1.47
N ASP A 114 -11.81 10.95 -2.65
CA ASP A 114 -11.21 10.27 -3.79
C ASP A 114 -9.80 9.75 -3.48
N ILE A 115 -9.01 10.56 -2.78
CA ILE A 115 -7.65 10.19 -2.32
C ILE A 115 -7.72 9.05 -1.29
N ALA A 116 -8.71 9.09 -0.39
CA ALA A 116 -8.90 8.04 0.61
C ALA A 116 -9.23 6.71 -0.06
N GLN A 117 -10.19 6.70 -0.98
CA GLN A 117 -10.57 5.50 -1.74
C GLN A 117 -9.41 4.98 -2.58
N GLN A 118 -8.63 5.88 -3.20
CA GLN A 118 -7.42 5.49 -3.92
C GLN A 118 -6.44 4.72 -3.04
N ARG A 119 -6.14 5.28 -1.86
CA ARG A 119 -5.21 4.63 -0.92
C ARG A 119 -5.75 3.31 -0.40
N ALA A 120 -7.04 3.24 -0.10
CA ALA A 120 -7.71 2.04 0.38
C ALA A 120 -7.74 0.90 -0.63
N LEU A 121 -7.89 1.20 -1.91
CA LEU A 121 -8.09 0.20 -2.96
C LEU A 121 -6.81 -0.22 -3.66
N GLU A 122 -5.78 0.64 -3.66
CA GLU A 122 -4.58 0.41 -4.49
C GLU A 122 -3.29 0.41 -3.69
N ALA A 123 -2.96 1.53 -3.05
CA ALA A 123 -1.63 1.74 -2.48
C ALA A 123 -1.42 0.97 -1.17
N TYR A 124 -2.32 1.11 -0.20
CA TYR A 124 -2.16 0.48 1.11
C TYR A 124 -2.32 -1.04 1.07
N PRO A 125 -3.21 -1.64 0.27
CA PRO A 125 -3.27 -3.10 0.11
C PRO A 125 -1.96 -3.73 -0.34
N GLN A 126 -1.19 -3.06 -1.22
CA GLN A 126 0.12 -3.55 -1.64
C GLN A 126 1.12 -3.58 -0.47
N ASN A 127 1.12 -2.53 0.36
CA ASN A 127 2.00 -2.46 1.53
C ASN A 127 1.59 -3.47 2.61
N LEU A 128 0.28 -3.67 2.81
CA LEU A 128 -0.27 -4.70 3.69
C LEU A 128 0.22 -6.08 3.25
N ALA A 129 0.04 -6.41 1.97
CA ALA A 129 0.45 -7.69 1.41
C ALA A 129 1.96 -7.91 1.60
N TYR A 130 2.78 -6.93 1.25
CA TYR A 130 4.22 -6.98 1.48
C TYR A 130 4.55 -7.29 2.96
N ALA A 131 3.94 -6.59 3.92
CA ALA A 131 4.16 -6.81 5.34
C ALA A 131 3.73 -8.22 5.80
N GLN A 132 2.56 -8.68 5.36
CA GLN A 132 2.07 -10.04 5.65
C GLN A 132 3.04 -11.11 5.15
N GLY A 133 3.65 -10.90 3.98
CA GLY A 133 4.63 -11.83 3.43
C GLY A 133 5.90 -11.96 4.21
N ARG A 134 6.34 -10.85 4.79
CA ARG A 134 7.53 -10.81 5.63
C ARG A 134 7.27 -11.41 7.01
N ALA A 135 6.03 -11.38 7.46
CA ALA A 135 5.64 -11.92 8.75
C ALA A 135 5.53 -13.46 8.76
N GLY A 136 5.34 -14.09 7.60
CA GLY A 136 5.17 -15.55 7.47
C GLY A 136 3.70 -15.99 7.54
N GLU A 137 3.44 -17.30 7.42
CA GLU A 137 2.08 -17.87 7.32
C GLU A 137 1.13 -17.38 8.42
N ASP A 138 1.59 -17.27 9.67
CA ASP A 138 0.77 -16.87 10.83
C ASP A 138 0.22 -15.43 10.79
N ALA A 139 0.64 -14.61 9.83
CA ALA A 139 0.30 -13.18 9.75
C ALA A 139 -0.67 -12.83 8.61
N LEU A 140 -0.89 -13.78 7.72
CA LEU A 140 -1.99 -13.69 6.78
C LEU A 140 -3.27 -13.95 7.58
N PRO A 141 -4.39 -13.25 7.32
CA PRO A 141 -5.67 -13.69 7.86
C PRO A 141 -5.83 -15.19 7.60
N GLU A 142 -6.25 -15.94 8.62
CA GLU A 142 -6.55 -17.38 8.49
C GLU A 142 -7.63 -17.54 7.42
N TYR A 143 -7.19 -17.69 6.18
CA TYR A 143 -7.96 -18.30 5.13
C TYR A 143 -7.74 -19.79 5.31
N THR A 144 -8.82 -20.56 5.36
CA THR A 144 -8.76 -22.02 5.39
C THR A 144 -8.16 -22.48 4.06
N THR A 145 -6.83 -22.53 3.98
CA THR A 145 -6.04 -23.00 2.84
C THR A 145 -6.12 -24.51 2.65
N ASP A 146 -7.25 -25.13 3.03
CA ASP A 146 -7.50 -26.55 2.73
C ASP A 146 -7.64 -26.80 1.22
N ASP A 147 -7.83 -25.74 0.43
CA ASP A 147 -7.82 -25.80 -1.02
C ASP A 147 -6.59 -25.04 -1.55
N ASP A 148 -5.77 -25.67 -2.40
CA ASP A 148 -4.60 -25.12 -3.12
C ASP A 148 -4.96 -23.99 -4.11
N GLN A 149 -5.93 -23.14 -3.77
CA GLN A 149 -6.66 -22.26 -4.66
C GLN A 149 -6.98 -20.94 -3.95
N LEU A 150 -6.79 -19.81 -4.63
CA LEU A 150 -7.30 -18.52 -4.16
C LEU A 150 -8.41 -18.07 -5.09
N THR A 151 -9.49 -17.62 -4.51
CA THR A 151 -10.70 -17.21 -5.21
C THR A 151 -11.01 -15.75 -4.92
N LYS A 152 -12.01 -15.21 -5.63
CA LYS A 152 -12.57 -13.89 -5.33
C LYS A 152 -13.00 -13.72 -3.87
N VAL A 153 -13.40 -14.80 -3.17
CA VAL A 153 -13.79 -14.74 -1.76
C VAL A 153 -12.60 -14.33 -0.89
N ASP A 154 -11.42 -14.89 -1.15
CA ASP A 154 -10.18 -14.61 -0.42
C ASP A 154 -9.68 -13.18 -0.62
N PHE A 155 -10.13 -12.57 -1.71
CA PHE A 155 -9.68 -11.27 -2.19
C PHE A 155 -10.71 -10.16 -2.00
N GLY A 156 -11.97 -10.50 -1.74
CA GLY A 156 -13.08 -9.57 -1.53
C GLY A 156 -13.18 -8.50 -2.61
N GLU A 157 -13.38 -7.24 -2.20
CA GLU A 157 -13.42 -6.07 -3.09
C GLU A 157 -12.10 -5.82 -3.83
N GLY A 158 -10.99 -6.34 -3.29
CA GLY A 158 -9.68 -6.24 -3.91
C GLY A 158 -9.58 -6.99 -5.23
N TRP A 159 -10.41 -8.02 -5.46
CA TRP A 159 -10.35 -8.89 -6.65
C TRP A 159 -10.23 -8.06 -7.95
N PRO A 160 -9.10 -8.18 -8.68
CA PRO A 160 -8.77 -7.25 -9.76
C PRO A 160 -9.30 -7.69 -11.13
N PHE A 161 -10.03 -8.81 -11.20
CA PHE A 161 -10.52 -9.39 -12.44
C PHE A 161 -12.04 -9.25 -12.60
N VAL A 162 -12.50 -9.14 -13.84
CA VAL A 162 -13.93 -9.00 -14.18
C VAL A 162 -14.68 -10.35 -14.24
N VAL A 163 -13.93 -11.46 -14.20
CA VAL A 163 -14.47 -12.82 -14.13
C VAL A 163 -14.12 -13.44 -12.78
N ASP A 164 -14.92 -14.41 -12.36
CA ASP A 164 -14.60 -15.25 -11.21
C ASP A 164 -13.63 -16.36 -11.64
N GLY A 165 -12.77 -16.80 -10.73
CA GLY A 165 -11.78 -17.82 -11.05
C GLY A 165 -10.97 -18.25 -9.83
N GLN A 166 -10.07 -19.19 -10.07
CA GLN A 166 -9.15 -19.76 -9.09
C GLN A 166 -7.73 -19.43 -9.49
N ILE A 167 -7.00 -18.74 -8.63
CA ILE A 167 -5.56 -18.58 -8.75
C ILE A 167 -4.91 -19.91 -8.37
N LYS A 168 -4.03 -20.38 -9.25
CA LYS A 168 -3.23 -21.58 -9.08
C LYS A 168 -1.77 -21.27 -9.31
N CYS A 169 -0.92 -22.09 -8.72
CA CYS A 169 0.52 -22.01 -8.90
C CYS A 169 1.08 -23.35 -9.37
N GLU A 170 1.79 -23.34 -10.50
CA GLU A 170 2.53 -24.50 -11.01
C GLU A 170 4.03 -24.21 -10.95
N ARG A 171 4.77 -24.98 -10.16
CA ARG A 171 6.23 -24.91 -10.08
C ARG A 171 6.86 -25.78 -11.16
N ILE A 172 7.62 -25.18 -12.08
CA ILE A 172 8.27 -25.90 -13.18
C ILE A 172 9.79 -25.73 -13.19
N ASN A 173 10.48 -26.72 -13.75
CA ASN A 173 11.90 -26.63 -14.06
C ASN A 173 12.10 -26.04 -15.47
N ALA A 174 12.85 -24.95 -15.57
CA ALA A 174 13.21 -24.27 -16.81
C ALA A 174 14.73 -24.25 -16.96
N GLY A 175 15.31 -25.41 -17.27
CA GLY A 175 16.77 -25.61 -17.28
C GLY A 175 17.32 -25.69 -15.87
N GLU A 176 18.23 -24.78 -15.51
CA GLU A 176 18.82 -24.68 -14.16
C GLU A 176 17.95 -23.86 -13.18
N TYR A 177 16.89 -23.24 -13.66
CA TYR A 177 16.01 -22.38 -12.86
C TYR A 177 14.70 -23.09 -12.53
N VAL A 178 14.21 -22.87 -11.31
CA VAL A 178 12.83 -23.17 -10.93
C VAL A 178 12.03 -21.89 -11.09
N VAL A 179 10.88 -21.98 -11.75
CA VAL A 179 9.97 -20.84 -11.94
C VAL A 179 8.56 -21.22 -11.51
N ASP A 180 7.90 -20.27 -10.86
CA ASP A 180 6.51 -20.40 -10.42
C ASP A 180 5.61 -19.74 -11.46
N LEU A 181 4.66 -20.51 -11.98
CA LEU A 181 3.69 -20.04 -12.95
C LEU A 181 2.39 -19.77 -12.21
N VAL A 182 2.07 -18.49 -12.03
CA VAL A 182 0.78 -18.09 -11.47
C VAL A 182 -0.22 -17.96 -12.60
N THR A 183 -1.30 -18.73 -12.51
CA THR A 183 -2.38 -18.76 -13.47
C THR A 183 -3.71 -18.50 -12.78
N MET A 184 -4.72 -18.11 -13.56
CA MET A 184 -6.09 -18.03 -13.10
C MET A 184 -6.96 -18.90 -14.00
N ASP A 185 -7.58 -19.92 -13.41
CA ASP A 185 -8.55 -20.79 -14.07
C ASP A 185 -9.94 -20.18 -13.93
N SER A 186 -10.60 -19.92 -15.04
CA SER A 186 -11.97 -19.40 -15.09
C SER A 186 -12.75 -20.09 -16.20
N LEU A 187 -13.75 -20.89 -15.80
CA LEU A 187 -14.55 -21.71 -16.72
C LEU A 187 -13.62 -22.63 -17.54
N ASP A 188 -13.64 -22.49 -18.87
CA ASP A 188 -12.82 -23.29 -19.80
C ASP A 188 -11.55 -22.54 -20.28
N ARG A 189 -11.13 -21.51 -19.56
CA ARG A 189 -9.98 -20.67 -19.93
C ARG A 189 -9.00 -20.58 -18.77
N VAL A 190 -7.72 -20.57 -19.14
CA VAL A 190 -6.60 -20.33 -18.22
C VAL A 190 -5.95 -19.02 -18.63
N TYR A 191 -5.74 -18.12 -17.66
CA TYR A 191 -5.13 -16.82 -17.87
C TYR A 191 -3.75 -16.77 -17.21
N ALA A 192 -2.75 -16.30 -17.94
CA ALA A 192 -1.40 -16.17 -17.43
C ALA A 192 -1.23 -14.89 -16.59
N VAL A 193 -1.10 -15.03 -15.28
CA VAL A 193 -1.15 -13.89 -14.34
C VAL A 193 0.22 -13.23 -14.20
N ASN A 194 1.27 -13.99 -13.87
CA ASN A 194 2.62 -13.45 -13.68
C ASN A 194 3.47 -13.51 -14.97
N LEU A 195 4.59 -12.76 -15.00
CA LEU A 195 5.46 -12.67 -16.20
C LEU A 195 6.00 -14.04 -16.67
N PRO A 196 6.48 -14.95 -15.80
CA PRO A 196 6.87 -16.31 -16.20
C PRO A 196 5.75 -17.09 -16.91
N ALA A 197 4.50 -16.98 -16.44
CA ALA A 197 3.35 -17.59 -17.09
C ALA A 197 3.04 -16.91 -18.44
N GLN A 198 3.07 -15.58 -18.51
CA GLN A 198 2.78 -14.83 -19.74
C GLN A 198 3.77 -15.15 -20.85
N SER A 199 5.05 -15.34 -20.52
CA SER A 199 6.09 -15.78 -21.47
C SER A 199 5.79 -17.14 -22.10
N ARG A 200 4.94 -17.97 -21.48
CA ARG A 200 4.57 -19.33 -21.93
C ARG A 200 3.14 -19.42 -22.44
N ALA A 201 2.38 -18.33 -22.35
CA ALA A 201 0.94 -18.34 -22.62
C ALA A 201 0.62 -18.88 -24.02
N LYS A 202 1.38 -18.48 -25.05
CA LYS A 202 1.19 -18.96 -26.42
C LYS A 202 1.42 -20.47 -26.57
N GLU A 203 2.44 -21.01 -25.91
CA GLU A 203 2.79 -22.45 -25.99
C GLU A 203 1.78 -23.31 -25.23
N ARG A 204 1.24 -22.78 -24.14
CA ARG A 204 0.27 -23.47 -23.26
C ARG A 204 -1.19 -23.20 -23.63
N ASN A 205 -1.44 -22.42 -24.70
CA ASN A 205 -2.77 -21.94 -25.09
C ASN A 205 -3.51 -21.19 -23.96
N TRP A 206 -2.76 -20.46 -23.13
CA TRP A 206 -3.32 -19.58 -22.10
C TRP A 206 -3.65 -18.21 -22.68
N GLN A 207 -4.70 -17.59 -22.13
CA GLN A 207 -5.14 -16.25 -22.47
C GLN A 207 -4.29 -15.20 -21.74
N LYS A 208 -4.29 -13.98 -22.26
CA LYS A 208 -3.61 -12.85 -21.60
C LYS A 208 -4.48 -12.32 -20.46
N ILE A 209 -3.84 -11.99 -19.34
CA ILE A 209 -4.56 -11.44 -18.19
C ILE A 209 -5.26 -10.11 -18.48
N ASP A 210 -4.71 -9.31 -19.41
CA ASP A 210 -5.27 -8.01 -19.84
C ASP A 210 -6.72 -8.10 -20.33
N GLU A 211 -7.14 -9.27 -20.83
CA GLU A 211 -8.51 -9.50 -21.31
C GLU A 211 -9.56 -9.48 -20.21
N ILE A 212 -9.15 -9.79 -18.97
CA ILE A 212 -10.01 -9.86 -17.80
C ILE A 212 -9.62 -8.88 -16.70
N TRP A 213 -8.59 -8.09 -16.92
CA TRP A 213 -8.07 -7.13 -15.96
C TRP A 213 -9.02 -5.94 -15.85
N ARG A 214 -9.61 -5.74 -14.67
CA ARG A 214 -10.54 -4.64 -14.40
C ARG A 214 -9.81 -3.30 -14.44
N ASP A 215 -10.49 -2.29 -14.98
CA ASP A 215 -10.06 -0.91 -14.86
C ASP A 215 -10.14 -0.45 -13.40
N SER A 216 -9.22 0.43 -13.01
CA SER A 216 -9.30 1.07 -11.70
C SER A 216 -10.59 1.90 -11.64
N PRO A 217 -11.36 1.82 -10.54
CA PRO A 217 -12.53 2.69 -10.34
C PRO A 217 -12.15 4.17 -10.27
N LEU A 218 -10.86 4.49 -10.15
CA LEU A 218 -10.32 5.84 -10.06
C LEU A 218 -9.92 6.42 -11.42
N GLY A 219 -9.95 5.59 -12.47
CA GLY A 219 -9.69 6.02 -13.86
C GLY A 219 -8.22 6.18 -14.23
N ASP A 220 -7.28 5.72 -13.43
CA ASP A 220 -5.82 5.82 -13.66
C ASP A 220 -5.21 4.58 -14.36
N GLY A 221 -6.04 3.67 -14.86
CA GLY A 221 -5.60 2.52 -15.63
C GLY A 221 -6.24 1.22 -15.13
N LYS A 222 -5.42 0.20 -14.91
CA LYS A 222 -5.85 -1.13 -14.42
C LYS A 222 -5.57 -1.26 -12.92
N VAL A 223 -6.44 -1.98 -12.20
CA VAL A 223 -6.26 -2.25 -10.76
C VAL A 223 -4.93 -2.97 -10.51
N PRO A 224 -4.04 -2.55 -9.62
CA PRO A 224 -2.78 -3.29 -9.40
C PRO A 224 -2.99 -4.77 -9.02
N ILE A 225 -2.30 -5.70 -9.70
CA ILE A 225 -2.42 -7.17 -9.47
C ILE A 225 -1.24 -7.78 -8.70
N ASN A 226 -0.23 -6.98 -8.34
CA ASN A 226 1.00 -7.47 -7.71
C ASN A 226 0.73 -8.33 -6.47
N TRP A 227 -0.28 -7.97 -5.69
CA TRP A 227 -0.66 -8.69 -4.48
C TRP A 227 -1.33 -10.04 -4.78
N VAL A 228 -2.10 -10.15 -5.88
CA VAL A 228 -2.61 -11.44 -6.37
C VAL A 228 -1.48 -12.32 -6.88
N ILE A 229 -0.53 -11.75 -7.63
CA ILE A 229 0.67 -12.46 -8.09
C ILE A 229 1.42 -13.03 -6.90
N TRP A 230 1.75 -12.17 -5.93
CA TRP A 230 2.53 -12.56 -4.76
C TRP A 230 1.82 -13.62 -3.90
N ARG A 231 0.50 -13.49 -3.70
CA ARG A 231 -0.29 -14.53 -3.02
C ARG A 231 -0.34 -15.82 -3.82
N GLY A 232 -0.51 -15.73 -5.15
CA GLY A 232 -0.46 -16.88 -6.04
C GLY A 232 0.88 -17.61 -5.97
N GLU A 233 2.00 -16.89 -5.96
CA GLU A 233 3.34 -17.49 -5.81
C GLU A 233 3.51 -18.22 -4.48
N SER A 234 2.89 -17.71 -3.40
CA SER A 234 2.93 -18.39 -2.09
C SER A 234 2.26 -19.77 -2.10
N LEU A 235 1.32 -20.04 -3.02
CA LEU A 235 0.72 -21.38 -3.16
C LEU A 235 1.74 -22.43 -3.61
N CYS A 236 2.78 -22.05 -4.37
CA CYS A 236 3.81 -23.00 -4.79
C CYS A 236 4.74 -23.42 -3.63
N ASP A 237 4.78 -22.65 -2.54
CA ASP A 237 5.59 -22.94 -1.36
C ASP A 237 4.85 -23.75 -0.28
N ALA A 238 3.55 -23.94 -0.44
CA ALA A 238 2.75 -24.76 0.48
C ALA A 238 3.21 -26.22 0.46
N PRO A 239 3.32 -26.90 1.62
CA PRO A 239 3.66 -28.31 1.66
C PRO A 239 2.57 -29.13 0.94
N LEU A 240 2.92 -29.81 -0.16
CA LEU A 240 2.00 -30.76 -0.80
C LEU A 240 1.54 -31.78 0.25
N GLU A 241 0.25 -31.81 0.57
CA GLU A 241 -0.30 -32.59 1.69
C GLU A 241 -0.10 -34.13 1.57
N GLY A 242 0.48 -34.62 0.48
CA GLY A 242 0.81 -36.03 0.28
C GLY A 242 1.92 -36.62 1.17
N ASN A 243 2.53 -35.85 2.07
CA ASN A 243 3.59 -36.32 2.99
C ASN A 243 3.22 -36.25 4.48
N ARG A 244 1.97 -35.96 4.85
CA ARG A 244 1.48 -36.23 6.21
C ARG A 244 1.32 -37.75 6.36
N THR A 245 2.41 -38.44 6.70
CA THR A 245 2.33 -39.79 7.24
C THR A 245 1.48 -39.73 8.50
N GLU A 246 0.27 -40.30 8.45
CA GLU A 246 -0.54 -40.59 9.62
C GLU A 246 0.33 -41.37 10.62
N GLY A 247 0.61 -40.77 11.77
CA GLY A 247 1.35 -41.35 12.88
C GLY A 247 0.53 -41.29 14.15
#